data_AF-A0A3D3QMI0-F1
#
_entry.id   AF-A0A3D3QMI0-F1
#
_cell.length_a   1.000
_cell.length_b   1.000
_cell.length_c   1.000
_cell.angle_alpha   90.00
_cell.angle_beta   90.00
_cell.angle_gamma   90.00
#
_symmetry.space_group_name_H-M   'P 1'
#
loop_
_entity.id
_entity.type
_entity.pdbx_description
1 polymer ?
#
loop_
_entity_poly.entity_id
_entity_poly.type
_entity_poly.pdbx_seq_one_letter_code
_entity_poly.pdbx_strand_id
1 'polypeptide(L)'
;GAATGVGGILRDIFTMGARPVAVLDSLRFGDLDSGRVRYLFAGVVNGVGDYGNCVGIPNVGGEVQFDRGYEGNPIVNAMCLGLMRHEELITAAATGNGAPLMA
;
A
#
# COMPACT_ATOMS: atom_id res chain seq x y z
N GLY A 1 1.56 6.87 8.89
CA GLY A 1 2.44 6.45 7.79
C GLY A 1 1.86 5.27 7.01
N ALA A 2 1.52 4.17 7.68
CA ALA A 2 1.03 2.97 7.01
C ALA A 2 -0.27 3.19 6.20
N ALA A 3 -1.30 3.78 6.82
CA ALA A 3 -2.58 4.08 6.15
C ALA A 3 -2.39 4.92 4.87
N THR A 4 -1.49 5.92 4.91
CA THR A 4 -1.18 6.76 3.75
C THR A 4 -0.42 6.01 2.65
N GLY A 5 0.40 5.02 3.03
CA GLY A 5 1.07 4.12 2.08
C GLY A 5 0.07 3.25 1.32
N VAL A 6 -0.88 2.65 2.05
CA VAL A 6 -1.99 1.88 1.46
C VAL A 6 -2.82 2.76 0.53
N GLY A 7 -3.19 3.97 0.96
CA GLY A 7 -3.92 4.90 0.10
C GLY A 7 -3.16 5.34 -1.15
N GLY A 8 -1.83 5.46 -1.09
CA GLY A 8 -0.99 5.73 -2.26
C GLY A 8 -1.09 4.62 -3.30
N ILE A 9 -0.78 3.39 -2.88
CA ILE A 9 -0.75 2.25 -3.81
C ILE A 9 -2.13 1.90 -4.36
N LEU A 10 -3.21 2.11 -3.60
CA LEU A 10 -4.56 1.99 -4.15
C LEU A 10 -4.82 3.00 -5.27
N ARG A 11 -4.43 4.26 -5.09
CA ARG A 11 -4.61 5.29 -6.12
C ARG A 11 -3.84 4.95 -7.39
N ASP A 12 -2.63 4.41 -7.27
CA ASP A 12 -1.83 3.98 -8.42
C ASP A 12 -2.54 2.87 -9.22
N ILE A 13 -3.22 1.94 -8.55
CA ILE A 13 -4.01 0.91 -9.23
C ILE A 13 -5.29 1.50 -9.85
N PHE A 14 -5.96 2.41 -9.15
CA PHE A 14 -7.15 3.08 -9.68
C PHE A 14 -6.85 3.89 -10.95
N THR A 15 -5.71 4.60 -11.00
CA THR A 15 -5.36 5.44 -12.15
C THR A 15 -5.02 4.63 -13.41
N MET A 16 -4.66 3.36 -13.26
CA MET A 16 -4.47 2.43 -14.39
C MET A 16 -5.81 1.94 -14.98
N GLY A 17 -6.95 2.29 -14.38
CA GLY A 17 -8.28 1.79 -14.76
C GLY A 17 -8.63 0.44 -14.12
N ALA A 18 -7.76 -0.09 -13.25
CA ALA A 18 -7.99 -1.36 -12.58
C ALA A 18 -8.85 -1.19 -11.33
N ARG A 19 -9.75 -2.15 -11.09
CA ARG A 19 -10.49 -2.26 -9.83
C ARG A 19 -9.62 -3.00 -8.82
N PRO A 20 -9.15 -2.36 -7.74
CA PRO A 20 -8.40 -3.07 -6.73
C PRO A 20 -9.28 -4.12 -6.03
N VAL A 21 -8.69 -5.28 -5.74
CA VAL A 21 -9.38 -6.47 -5.20
C VAL A 21 -8.72 -7.03 -3.95
N ALA A 22 -7.45 -6.72 -3.72
CA ALA A 22 -6.71 -7.17 -2.56
C ALA A 22 -5.51 -6.26 -2.29
N VAL A 23 -5.08 -6.19 -1.03
CA VAL A 23 -3.81 -5.61 -0.62
C VAL A 23 -2.95 -6.64 0.11
N LEU A 24 -1.64 -6.44 0.08
CA LEU A 24 -0.65 -7.21 0.82
C LEU A 24 0.42 -6.27 1.38
N ASP A 25 1.07 -6.66 2.49
CA ASP A 25 2.16 -5.87 3.06
C ASP A 25 3.45 -6.66 3.21
N SER A 26 4.59 -5.99 3.02
CA SER A 26 5.90 -6.50 3.43
C SER A 26 6.47 -5.57 4.51
N LEU A 27 6.53 -6.12 5.72
CA LEU A 27 6.78 -5.42 6.96
C LEU A 27 8.09 -5.88 7.58
N ARG A 28 9.02 -4.95 7.83
CA ARG A 28 10.32 -5.26 8.44
C ARG A 28 10.55 -4.36 9.64
N PHE A 29 10.78 -4.97 10.79
CA PHE A 29 10.90 -4.26 12.07
C PHE A 29 12.11 -4.76 12.87
N GLY A 30 12.51 -3.96 13.87
CA GLY A 30 13.52 -4.34 14.85
C GLY A 30 13.06 -5.49 15.76
N ASP A 31 13.78 -5.72 16.85
CA ASP A 31 13.42 -6.78 17.80
C ASP A 31 12.11 -6.47 18.56
N LEU A 32 11.24 -7.49 18.70
CA LEU A 32 9.99 -7.38 19.44
C LEU A 32 10.18 -7.20 20.95
N ASP A 33 11.37 -7.45 21.49
CA ASP A 33 11.69 -7.15 22.89
C ASP A 33 11.67 -5.64 23.18
N SER A 34 11.90 -4.81 22.15
CA SER A 34 11.83 -3.36 22.25
C SER A 34 10.39 -2.86 22.31
N GLY A 35 10.04 -2.16 23.39
CA GLY A 35 8.70 -1.54 23.54
C GLY A 35 8.36 -0.55 22.42
N ARG A 36 9.37 0.14 21.88
CA ARG A 36 9.21 1.03 20.73
C ARG A 36 8.85 0.27 19.47
N VAL A 37 9.49 -0.87 19.21
CA VAL A 37 9.20 -1.70 18.04
C VAL A 37 7.79 -2.26 18.11
N ARG A 38 7.36 -2.76 19.27
CA ARG A 38 5.98 -3.24 19.47
C ARG A 38 4.95 -2.13 19.20
N TYR A 39 5.21 -0.91 19.67
CA TYR A 39 4.37 0.25 19.39
C TYR A 39 4.27 0.56 17.89
N LEU A 40 5.41 0.59 17.19
CA LEU A 40 5.45 0.86 15.75
C LEU A 40 4.75 -0.24 14.95
N PHE A 41 5.01 -1.50 15.27
CA PHE A 41 4.38 -2.64 14.60
C PHE A 41 2.85 -2.61 14.77
N ALA A 42 2.36 -2.45 16.00
CA ALA A 42 0.93 -2.35 16.27
C ALA A 42 0.27 -1.17 15.54
N GLY A 43 0.92 -0.01 15.52
CA GLY A 43 0.41 1.16 14.81
C GLY A 43 0.38 0.99 13.30
N VAL A 44 1.35 0.28 12.72
CA VAL A 44 1.39 -0.01 11.28
C VAL A 44 0.29 -1.00 10.89
N VAL A 45 0.16 -2.12 11.62
CA VAL A 45 -0.89 -3.12 11.36
C VAL A 45 -2.27 -2.50 11.48
N ASN A 46 -2.51 -1.69 12.51
CA ASN A 46 -3.77 -0.97 12.66
C ASN A 46 -4.01 0.00 11.49
N GLY A 47 -3.00 0.80 11.13
CA GLY A 47 -3.13 1.75 10.02
C GLY A 47 -3.38 1.10 8.66
N VAL A 48 -2.79 -0.06 8.38
CA VAL A 48 -3.12 -0.82 7.16
C VAL A 48 -4.56 -1.34 7.21
N GLY A 49 -4.93 -1.98 8.33
CA GLY A 49 -6.26 -2.53 8.53
C GLY A 49 -7.35 -1.48 8.39
N ASP A 50 -7.20 -0.34 9.07
CA ASP A 50 -8.15 0.77 9.02
C ASP A 50 -8.40 1.23 7.58
N TYR A 51 -7.33 1.45 6.80
CA TYR A 51 -7.49 1.96 5.44
C TYR A 51 -8.13 0.93 4.50
N GLY A 52 -7.65 -0.32 4.52
CA GLY A 52 -8.22 -1.40 3.71
C GLY A 52 -9.69 -1.64 4.04
N ASN A 53 -10.03 -1.68 5.33
CA ASN A 53 -11.41 -1.87 5.81
C ASN A 53 -12.32 -0.69 5.42
N CYS A 54 -11.85 0.55 5.52
CA CYS A 54 -12.62 1.73 5.13
C CYS A 54 -12.94 1.74 3.62
N VAL A 55 -12.00 1.34 2.78
CA VAL A 55 -12.19 1.33 1.31
C VAL A 55 -12.88 0.05 0.83
N GLY A 56 -12.98 -0.97 1.69
CA GLY A 56 -13.60 -2.26 1.36
C GLY A 56 -12.70 -3.19 0.56
N ILE A 57 -11.38 -3.07 0.73
CA ILE A 57 -10.39 -3.92 0.05
C ILE A 57 -9.66 -4.79 1.08
N PRO A 58 -9.80 -6.12 1.01
CA PRO A 58 -9.24 -7.01 2.01
C PRO A 58 -7.72 -7.07 1.90
N ASN A 59 -7.07 -7.09 3.06
CA ASN A 59 -5.69 -7.54 3.14
C ASN A 59 -5.67 -9.08 3.13
N VAL A 60 -5.08 -9.66 2.09
CA VAL A 60 -5.12 -11.12 1.86
C VAL A 60 -3.85 -11.82 2.30
N GLY A 61 -2.83 -11.08 2.74
CA GLY A 61 -1.58 -11.66 3.20
C GLY A 61 -0.42 -10.69 3.20
N GLY A 62 0.78 -11.23 3.42
CA GLY A 62 1.98 -10.42 3.50
C GLY A 62 3.14 -11.18 4.11
N GLU A 63 4.21 -10.45 4.33
CA GLU A 63 5.43 -10.92 4.98
C GLU A 63 5.73 -10.02 6.17
N VAL A 64 6.11 -10.63 7.30
CA VAL A 64 6.63 -9.91 8.46
C VAL A 64 7.98 -10.50 8.84
N GLN A 65 9.01 -9.66 8.93
CA GLN A 65 10.33 -10.05 9.39
C GLN A 65 10.80 -9.14 10.54
N PHE A 66 11.37 -9.76 11.57
CA PHE A 66 12.00 -9.06 12.68
C PHE A 66 13.51 -9.30 12.64
N ASP A 67 14.29 -8.23 12.58
CA ASP A 67 15.74 -8.28 12.60
C ASP A 67 16.30 -6.98 13.18
N ARG A 68 17.36 -7.08 14.00
CA ARG A 68 17.99 -5.93 14.65
C ARG A 68 18.45 -4.86 13.66
N GLY A 69 18.80 -5.23 12.42
CA GLY A 69 19.17 -4.31 11.35
C GLY A 69 18.07 -3.31 10.97
N TYR A 70 16.80 -3.60 11.28
CA TYR A 70 15.67 -2.69 11.06
C TYR A 70 15.30 -1.86 12.29
N GLU A 71 16.06 -1.96 13.38
CA GLU A 71 15.83 -1.13 14.56
C GLU A 71 16.11 0.34 14.24
N GLY A 72 15.18 1.22 14.62
CA GLY A 72 15.21 2.63 14.24
C GLY A 72 14.73 2.94 12.82
N ASN A 73 14.87 2.00 11.88
CA ASN A 73 14.52 2.17 10.46
C ASN A 73 13.63 1.01 9.95
N PRO A 74 12.36 0.93 10.39
CA PRO A 74 11.44 -0.10 9.89
C PRO A 74 11.06 0.15 8.44
N ILE A 75 10.78 -0.92 7.70
CA ILE A 75 10.28 -0.86 6.31
C ILE A 75 8.80 -1.24 6.32
N VAL A 76 7.99 -0.42 5.65
CA VAL A 76 6.54 -0.61 5.50
C VAL A 76 6.21 -0.48 4.03
N ASN A 77 6.16 -1.63 3.34
CA ASN A 77 5.77 -1.69 1.94
C ASN A 77 4.32 -2.18 1.83
N ALA A 78 3.53 -1.51 1.00
CA ALA A 78 2.17 -1.91 0.65
C ALA A 78 2.11 -2.29 -0.83
N MET A 79 1.43 -3.38 -1.13
CA MET A 79 1.15 -3.87 -2.46
C MET A 79 -0.37 -3.88 -2.66
N CYS A 80 -0.82 -3.50 -3.86
CA CYS A 80 -2.22 -3.58 -4.23
C CYS A 80 -2.36 -4.38 -5.52
N LEU A 81 -3.32 -5.29 -5.54
CA LEU A 81 -3.70 -6.08 -6.70
C LEU A 81 -5.01 -5.54 -7.26
N GLY A 82 -5.03 -5.23 -8.55
CA GLY A 82 -6.24 -4.83 -9.26
C GLY A 82 -6.50 -5.66 -10.51
N LEU A 83 -7.76 -5.72 -10.91
CA LEU A 83 -8.23 -6.40 -12.10
C LEU A 83 -8.81 -5.38 -13.08
N MET A 84 -8.50 -5.56 -14.36
CA MET A 84 -9.06 -4.80 -15.49
C MET A 84 -9.07 -5.69 -16.73
N ARG A 85 -9.85 -5.29 -17.74
CA ARG A 85 -9.75 -5.88 -19.07
C ARG A 85 -8.55 -5.29 -19.80
N HIS A 86 -7.85 -6.10 -20.58
CA HIS A 86 -6.60 -5.69 -21.24
C HIS A 86 -6.81 -4.48 -22.17
N GLU A 87 -7.96 -4.43 -22.85
CA GLU A 87 -8.35 -3.36 -23.76
C GLU A 87 -8.68 -2.02 -23.08
N GLU A 88 -8.86 -1.99 -21.75
CA GLU A 88 -9.19 -0.79 -20.98
C GLU A 88 -7.97 -0.16 -20.29
N LEU A 89 -6.75 -0.55 -20.69
CA LEU A 89 -5.52 -0.05 -20.08
C LEU A 89 -5.39 1.47 -20.23
N ILE A 90 -5.39 2.15 -19.09
CA ILE A 90 -5.09 3.58 -19.02
C ILE A 90 -3.60 3.74 -18.75
N THR A 91 -2.93 4.54 -19.58
CA THR A 91 -1.51 4.87 -19.40
C THR A 91 -1.37 6.34 -18.97
N ALA A 92 -0.31 6.65 -18.23
CA ALA A 92 -0.02 8.01 -17.77
C ALA A 92 0.55 8.93 -18.87
N ALA A 93 0.12 8.77 -20.12
CA ALA A 93 0.58 9.55 -21.26
C ALA A 93 -0.53 10.47 -21.78
N ALA A 94 -0.25 11.77 -21.87
CA ALA A 94 -1.12 12.70 -22.56
C ALA A 94 -1.03 12.46 -24.07
N THR A 95 -2.15 12.05 -24.69
CA THR A 95 -2.22 11.85 -26.13
C THR A 95 -2.93 13.02 -26.81
N GLY A 96 -2.23 13.71 -27.71
CA GLY A 96 -2.77 14.80 -28.54
C GLY A 96 -2.39 16.20 -28.06
N ASN A 97 -1.95 17.05 -29.00
CA ASN A 97 -1.65 18.45 -28.73
C ASN A 97 -2.92 19.20 -28.32
N GLY A 98 -2.90 19.86 -27.17
CA GLY A 98 -4.05 20.61 -26.64
C GLY A 98 -5.00 19.81 -25.74
N ALA A 99 -4.65 18.57 -25.37
CA ALA A 99 -5.42 17.81 -24.38
C ALA A 99 -5.47 18.58 -23.04
N PRO A 100 -6.66 18.86 -22.47
CA PRO A 100 -6.77 19.58 -21.22
C PRO A 100 -6.29 18.70 -20.05
N LEU A 101 -5.41 19.25 -19.22
CA LEU A 101 -5.03 18.64 -17.94
C LEU A 101 -5.97 19.18 -16.86
N MET A 102 -6.66 18.27 -16.17
CA MET A 102 -7.43 18.64 -14.99
C MET A 102 -6.55 18.46 -13.75
N ALA A 103 -6.33 19.57 -13.05
CA ALA A 103 -5.61 19.63 -11.77
C ALA A 103 -6.58 19.55 -10.60
#